data_AF-A0A1M5B7Y9-F1
#
_entry.id   AF-A0A1M5B7Y9-F1
#
_cell.length_a   1.000
_cell.length_b   1.000
_cell.length_c   1.000
_cell.angle_alpha   90.00
_cell.angle_beta   90.00
_cell.angle_gamma   90.00
#
_symmetry.space_group_name_H-M   'P 1'
#
loop_
_entity.id
_entity.type
_entity.pdbx_description
1 polymer ?
#
loop_
_entity_poly.entity_id
_entity_poly.type
_entity_poly.pdbx_seq_one_letter_code
_entity_poly.pdbx_strand_id
1 'polypeptide(L)'
;MHSGFEKPFIRIHLLYHANQKAITPEGIQAEINTHGYQVSPQEVQQELNHLASEGYVTANGSQYSITTSGKGELQSVHQHLEPLYQEVVQNKKAVSPM
;
A
#
# COMPACT_ATOMS: atom_id res chain seq x y z
N MET A 1 -3.22 -6.45 13.45
CA MET A 1 -3.69 -7.48 12.49
C MET A 1 -2.54 -8.49 12.36
N HIS A 2 -2.68 -9.69 11.78
CA HIS A 2 -1.47 -10.54 11.63
C HIS A 2 -0.56 -9.91 10.57
N SER A 3 0.76 -9.93 10.78
CA SER A 3 1.75 -9.24 9.92
C SER A 3 1.67 -9.64 8.45
N GLY A 4 1.24 -10.88 8.18
CA GLY A 4 1.00 -11.38 6.81
C GLY A 4 -0.10 -10.63 6.05
N PHE A 5 -1.08 -10.03 6.74
CA PHE A 5 -2.08 -9.16 6.12
C PHE A 5 -1.62 -7.71 6.04
N GLU A 6 -0.87 -7.22 7.03
CA GLU A 6 -0.46 -5.81 7.10
C GLU A 6 0.46 -5.41 5.95
N LYS A 7 1.43 -6.28 5.59
CA LYS A 7 2.40 -5.99 4.53
C LYS A 7 1.76 -5.72 3.16
N PRO A 8 0.83 -6.56 2.65
CA PRO A 8 0.08 -6.24 1.44
C PRO A 8 -0.61 -4.88 1.47
N PHE A 9 -1.28 -4.51 2.57
CA PHE A 9 -1.94 -3.21 2.65
C PHE A 9 -0.94 -2.05 2.68
N ILE A 10 0.18 -2.19 3.41
CA ILE A 10 1.25 -1.20 3.42
C ILE A 10 1.79 -0.98 2.01
N ARG A 11 2.05 -2.06 1.24
CA ARG A 11 2.50 -1.96 -0.16
C ARG A 11 1.52 -1.21 -1.05
N ILE A 12 0.21 -1.45 -0.88
CA ILE A 12 -0.84 -0.73 -1.62
C ILE A 12 -0.76 0.77 -1.31
N HIS A 13 -0.63 1.15 -0.03
CA HIS A 13 -0.44 2.55 0.36
C HIS A 13 0.82 3.15 -0.27
N LEU A 14 1.96 2.46 -0.16
CA LEU A 14 3.23 2.93 -0.75
C LEU A 14 3.11 3.16 -2.25
N LEU A 15 2.48 2.23 -2.97
CA LEU A 15 2.24 2.32 -4.40
C LEU A 15 1.33 3.50 -4.75
N TYR A 16 0.25 3.70 -3.98
CA TYR A 16 -0.66 4.84 -4.13
C TYR A 16 0.04 6.20 -3.92
N HIS A 17 0.87 6.33 -2.88
CA HIS A 17 1.60 7.58 -2.64
C HIS A 17 2.71 7.82 -3.67
N ALA A 18 3.44 6.77 -4.07
CA ALA A 18 4.45 6.83 -5.13
C ALA A 18 3.87 7.21 -6.51
N ASN A 19 2.56 6.99 -6.72
CA ASN A 19 1.85 7.43 -7.93
C ASN A 19 1.54 8.94 -7.93
N GLN A 20 1.37 9.54 -6.76
CA GLN A 20 1.08 10.97 -6.64
C GLN A 20 2.34 11.82 -6.67
N LYS A 21 3.39 11.37 -5.96
CA LYS A 21 4.69 12.05 -5.89
C LYS A 21 5.77 11.04 -5.54
N ALA A 22 7.02 11.38 -5.84
CA ALA A 22 8.15 10.59 -5.36
C ALA A 22 8.17 10.58 -3.82
N ILE A 23 8.42 9.41 -3.22
CA ILE A 23 8.41 9.21 -1.77
C ILE A 23 9.77 8.76 -1.26
N THR A 24 10.10 9.10 -0.02
CA THR A 24 11.25 8.54 0.70
C THR A 24 10.75 7.68 1.86
N PRO A 25 11.50 6.66 2.32
CA PRO A 25 11.10 5.84 3.46
C PRO A 25 10.81 6.66 4.71
N GLU A 26 11.65 7.66 5.00
CA GLU A 26 11.50 8.55 6.16
C GLU A 26 10.31 9.49 6.00
N GLY A 27 10.03 9.94 4.77
CA GLY A 27 8.97 10.89 4.48
C GLY A 27 7.58 10.26 4.51
N ILE A 28 7.45 9.01 4.08
CA ILE A 28 6.16 8.32 3.99
C ILE A 28 5.79 7.55 5.26
N GLN A 29 6.77 7.21 6.11
CA GLN A 29 6.55 6.42 7.32
C GLN A 29 5.48 7.03 8.24
N ALA A 30 5.52 8.35 8.47
CA ALA A 30 4.53 9.01 9.32
C ALA A 30 3.11 8.88 8.75
N GLU A 31 2.95 9.03 7.43
CA GLU A 31 1.68 8.90 6.73
C GLU A 31 1.12 7.47 6.84
N ILE A 32 1.95 6.45 6.61
CA ILE A 32 1.57 5.04 6.81
C ILE A 32 1.10 4.79 8.24
N ASN A 33 1.80 5.32 9.25
CA ASN A 33 1.40 5.10 10.64
C ASN A 33 0.07 5.76 11.00
N THR A 34 -0.36 6.84 10.31
CA THR A 34 -1.68 7.43 10.54
C THR A 34 -2.84 6.49 10.16
N HIS A 35 -2.58 5.50 9.32
CA HIS A 35 -3.56 4.49 8.92
C HIS A 35 -3.65 3.30 9.89
N GLY A 36 -2.99 3.38 11.04
CA GLY A 36 -3.03 2.35 12.08
C GLY A 36 -1.95 1.27 11.98
N TYR A 37 -1.00 1.43 11.07
CA TYR A 37 0.21 0.59 11.01
C TYR A 37 1.28 1.09 11.99
N GLN A 38 2.17 0.19 12.42
CA GLN A 38 3.35 0.54 13.20
C GLN A 38 4.59 0.05 12.44
N VAL A 39 5.07 0.88 11.52
CA VAL A 39 6.26 0.58 10.73
C VAL A 39 7.39 1.56 11.03
N SER A 40 8.61 1.04 11.02
CA SER A 40 9.84 1.83 11.03
C SER A 40 10.24 2.25 9.60
N PRO A 41 11.09 3.30 9.44
CA PRO A 41 11.63 3.65 8.13
C PRO A 41 12.38 2.50 7.44
N GLN A 42 13.01 1.62 8.22
CA GLN A 42 13.70 0.44 7.71
C GLN A 42 12.72 -0.59 7.13
N GLU A 43 11.59 -0.82 7.77
CA GLU A 43 10.54 -1.71 7.24
C GLU A 43 9.90 -1.13 5.99
N VAL A 44 9.62 0.18 5.98
CA VAL A 44 9.13 0.88 4.77
C VAL A 44 10.14 0.72 3.63
N GLN A 45 11.43 0.91 3.91
CA GLN A 45 12.51 0.74 2.94
C GLN A 45 12.58 -0.69 2.39
N GLN A 46 12.37 -1.71 3.24
CA GLN A 46 12.32 -3.11 2.80
C GLN A 46 11.13 -3.37 1.85
N GLU A 47 9.94 -2.86 2.18
CA GLU A 47 8.75 -3.03 1.33
C GLU A 47 8.87 -2.23 0.01
N LEU A 48 9.49 -1.04 0.04
CA LEU A 48 9.82 -0.28 -1.18
C LEU A 48 10.84 -1.00 -2.07
N ASN A 49 11.86 -1.63 -1.48
CA ASN A 49 12.83 -2.44 -2.22
C ASN A 49 12.18 -3.68 -2.82
N HIS A 50 11.22 -4.28 -2.12
CA HIS A 50 10.45 -5.38 -2.66
C HIS A 50 9.62 -4.94 -3.88
N LEU A 51 8.85 -3.86 -3.76
CA LEU A 51 8.12 -3.29 -4.90
C LEU A 51 9.04 -2.89 -6.06
N ALA A 52 10.27 -2.45 -5.76
CA ALA A 52 11.27 -2.15 -6.79
C ALA A 52 11.78 -3.42 -7.49
N SER A 53 12.00 -4.51 -6.73
CA SER A 53 12.40 -5.81 -7.30
C SER A 53 11.33 -6.43 -8.21
N GLU A 54 10.06 -6.12 -7.95
CA GLU A 54 8.93 -6.51 -8.79
C GLU A 54 8.69 -5.54 -9.97
N GLY A 55 9.45 -4.44 -10.04
CA GLY A 55 9.36 -3.45 -11.11
C GLY A 55 8.18 -2.48 -10.99
N TYR A 56 7.49 -2.44 -9.84
CA TYR A 56 6.34 -1.55 -9.61
C TYR A 56 6.75 -0.13 -9.23
N VAL A 57 7.89 0.03 -8.58
CA VAL A 57 8.51 1.33 -8.30
C VAL A 57 9.95 1.34 -8.79
N THR A 58 10.49 2.52 -9.03
CA THR A 58 11.91 2.71 -9.35
C THR A 58 12.55 3.59 -8.30
N ALA A 59 13.76 3.23 -7.87
CA ALA A 59 14.56 4.03 -6.97
C ALA A 59 15.40 5.03 -7.76
N ASN A 60 15.35 6.30 -7.37
CA ASN A 60 16.17 7.40 -7.86
C ASN A 60 16.88 8.04 -6.67
N GLY A 61 18.07 7.54 -6.33
CA GLY A 61 18.74 7.90 -5.08
C GLY A 61 17.94 7.41 -3.87
N SER A 62 17.56 8.32 -2.98
CA SER A 62 16.74 8.01 -1.80
C SER A 62 15.22 8.05 -2.05
N GLN A 63 14.79 8.37 -3.27
CA GLN A 63 13.38 8.52 -3.62
C GLN A 63 12.87 7.36 -4.46
N TYR A 64 11.60 7.01 -4.27
CA TYR A 64 10.89 5.98 -5.01
C TYR A 64 9.75 6.62 -5.80
N SER A 65 9.62 6.25 -7.07
CA SER A 65 8.53 6.71 -7.95
C SER A 65 7.88 5.52 -8.62
N ILE A 66 6.56 5.59 -8.85
CA ILE A 66 5.85 4.50 -9.51
C ILE A 66 6.32 4.32 -10.97
N THR A 67 6.37 3.08 -11.45
CA THR A 67 6.60 2.77 -12.87
C THR A 67 5.28 2.65 -13.63
N THR A 68 5.34 2.50 -14.96
CA THR A 68 4.16 2.16 -15.77
C THR A 68 3.53 0.83 -15.33
N SER A 69 4.35 -0.17 -15.00
CA SER A 69 3.86 -1.46 -14.50
C SER A 69 3.19 -1.30 -13.13
N GLY A 70 3.78 -0.51 -12.23
CA GLY A 70 3.18 -0.21 -10.93
C GLY A 70 1.83 0.50 -11.04
N LYS A 71 1.65 1.40 -12.00
CA LYS A 71 0.34 2.03 -12.26
C LYS A 71 -0.72 1.00 -12.67
N GLY A 72 -0.33 0.04 -13.52
CA GLY A 72 -1.19 -1.09 -13.90
C GLY A 72 -1.56 -1.96 -12.71
N GLU A 73 -0.59 -2.27 -11.84
CA GLU A 73 -0.82 -3.02 -10.61
C GLU A 73 -1.77 -2.28 -9.66
N LEU A 74 -1.56 -0.97 -9.46
CA LEU A 74 -2.44 -0.14 -8.64
C LEU A 74 -3.88 -0.13 -9.17
N GLN A 75 -4.05 -0.10 -10.49
CA GLN A 75 -5.36 -0.20 -11.12
C GLN A 75 -6.02 -1.58 -10.87
N SER A 76 -5.24 -2.66 -10.97
CA SER A 76 -5.71 -4.01 -10.60
C SER A 76 -6.15 -4.06 -9.14
N VAL A 77 -5.36 -3.49 -8.23
CA VAL A 77 -5.72 -3.39 -6.81
C VAL A 77 -7.05 -2.67 -6.62
N HIS A 78 -7.30 -1.54 -7.29
CA HIS A 78 -8.59 -0.85 -7.21
C HIS A 78 -9.77 -1.73 -7.64
N GLN A 79 -9.60 -2.54 -8.70
CA GLN A 79 -10.65 -3.44 -9.18
C GLN A 79 -10.98 -4.56 -8.17
N HIS A 80 -10.01 -5.00 -7.37
CA HIS A 80 -10.19 -6.04 -6.37
C HIS A 80 -10.61 -5.48 -4.99
N LEU A 81 -10.23 -4.25 -4.65
CA LEU A 81 -10.56 -3.64 -3.35
C LEU A 81 -12.04 -3.28 -3.22
N GLU A 82 -12.68 -2.81 -4.30
CA GLU A 82 -14.11 -2.46 -4.26
C GLU A 82 -14.98 -3.66 -3.84
N PRO A 83 -14.96 -4.82 -4.53
CA PRO A 83 -15.77 -5.97 -4.10
C PRO A 83 -15.37 -6.48 -2.71
N LEU A 84 -14.08 -6.47 -2.36
CA LEU A 84 -13.63 -6.88 -1.03
C LEU A 84 -14.21 -5.97 0.07
N TYR A 85 -14.26 -4.66 -0.16
CA TYR A 85 -14.88 -3.72 0.76
C TYR A 85 -16.39 -3.97 0.90
N GLN A 86 -17.08 -4.25 -0.21
CA GLN A 86 -18.49 -4.64 -0.19
C GLN A 86 -18.71 -5.89 0.68
N GLU A 87 -17.87 -6.91 0.56
CA GLU A 87 -18.01 -8.17 1.30
C GLU A 87 -17.65 -8.05 2.78
N VAL A 88 -16.52 -7.41 3.10
CA VAL A 88 -15.97 -7.41 4.46
C VAL A 88 -16.54 -6.29 5.32
N VAL A 89 -16.97 -5.19 4.70
CA VAL A 89 -17.48 -4.01 5.42
C VAL A 89 -18.99 -3.83 5.21
N GLN A 90 -19.49 -3.90 3.97
CA GLN A 90 -20.91 -3.60 3.71
C GLN A 90 -21.84 -4.78 4.00
N ASN A 91 -21.50 -6.00 3.58
CA ASN A 91 -22.28 -7.20 3.91
C ASN A 91 -22.28 -7.50 5.42
N LYS A 92 -21.25 -7.06 6.16
CA LYS A 92 -21.24 -7.13 7.62
C LYS A 92 -22.35 -6.28 8.28
N LYS A 93 -22.78 -5.19 7.62
CA LYS A 93 -23.93 -4.37 8.06
C LYS A 93 -25.28 -4.99 7.72
N ALA A 94 -25.36 -5.88 6.73
CA ALA A 94 -26.61 -6.54 6.32
C ALA A 94 -27.02 -7.71 7.24
N VAL A 95 -26.09 -8.24 8.05
CA VAL A 95 -26.33 -9.33 9.01
C VAL A 95 -26.36 -8.88 10.48
N SER A 96 -26.57 -7.58 10.76
CA SER A 96 -27.00 -7.14 12.08
C SER A 96 -28.50 -6.81 12.09
N PRO A 97 -29.38 -7.81 12.29
CA PRO A 97 -30.71 -7.56 12.81
C PRO A 97 -30.67 -7.38 14.34
N MET A 98 -31.66 -6.60 14.79
CA MET A 98 -32.08 -6.23 16.15
C MET A 98 -31.81 -7.23 17.27
#